data_AF-A0A833RMF7-F1
#
_entry.id   AF-A0A833RMF7-F1
#
_cell.length_a   1.000
_cell.length_b   1.000
_cell.length_c   1.000
_cell.angle_alpha   90.00
_cell.angle_beta   90.00
_cell.angle_gamma   90.00
#
_symmetry.space_group_name_H-M   'P 1'
#
loop_
_entity.id
_entity.type
_entity.pdbx_description
1 polymer ?
#
loop_
_entity_poly.entity_id
_entity_poly.type
_entity_poly.pdbx_seq_one_letter_code
_entity_poly.pdbx_strand_id
1 'polypeptide(L)' 'MDAAFKPQVTSELDTRNFQKFEEVNPPTPLRTGSGPSRKLLTSKDLSFVGYTYKNFDAIKGLHQSGNSFLLIPKPLLHRK' A
#
# COMPACT_ATOMS: atom_id res chain seq x y z
N MET A 1 -5.59 -27.17 1.60
CA MET A 1 -4.26 -27.50 2.17
C MET A 1 -4.01 -26.49 3.26
N ASP A 2 -3.80 -26.93 4.50
CA ASP A 2 -3.46 -26.03 5.60
C ASP A 2 -1.94 -25.99 5.80
N ALA A 3 -1.41 -24.83 6.17
CA ALA A 3 -0.01 -24.72 6.52
C ALA A 3 0.27 -25.54 7.79
N ALA A 4 1.32 -26.35 7.77
CA ALA A 4 1.75 -27.17 8.91
C ALA A 4 2.17 -26.32 10.13
N PHE A 5 2.43 -25.03 9.93
CA PHE A 5 2.85 -24.10 10.98
C PHE A 5 2.21 -22.72 10.79
N LYS A 6 1.77 -22.11 11.90
CA LYS A 6 1.24 -20.74 11.96
C LYS A 6 2.11 -19.91 12.91
N PRO A 7 2.75 -18.82 12.46
CA PRO A 7 3.58 -17.99 13.33
C PRO A 7 2.75 -17.21 14.34
N GLN A 8 3.34 -16.91 15.50
CA GLN A 8 2.71 -16.06 16.51
C GLN A 8 2.86 -14.59 16.13
N VAL A 9 1.75 -13.84 16.16
CA VAL A 9 1.67 -12.40 15.85
C VAL A 9 0.73 -11.76 16.87
N THR A 10 1.18 -10.77 17.66
CA THR A 10 0.33 -10.10 18.67
C THR A 10 -0.14 -8.72 18.28
N SER A 11 0.46 -8.10 17.27
CA SER A 11 0.11 -6.76 16.80
C SER A 11 0.30 -6.64 15.28
N GLU A 12 -0.32 -5.63 14.67
CA GLU A 12 -0.28 -5.41 13.22
C GLU A 12 1.13 -5.17 12.68
N LEU A 13 2.01 -4.55 13.48
CA LEU A 13 3.40 -4.24 13.15
C LEU A 13 4.38 -5.06 13.99
N ASP A 14 4.00 -6.28 14.39
CA ASP A 14 4.82 -7.13 15.23
C ASP A 14 6.12 -7.56 14.54
N THR A 15 7.26 -7.14 15.11
CA THR A 15 8.58 -7.44 14.55
C THR A 15 9.32 -8.57 15.30
N ARG A 16 8.65 -9.34 16.15
CA ARG A 16 9.30 -10.42 16.94
C ARG A 16 9.95 -11.51 16.08
N ASN A 17 9.34 -11.79 14.93
CA ASN A 17 9.76 -12.88 14.04
C ASN A 17 10.89 -12.45 13.08
N PHE A 18 11.47 -11.27 13.29
CA PHE A 18 12.56 -10.73 12.48
C PHE A 18 13.86 -10.79 13.27
N GLN A 19 14.94 -11.15 12.58
CA GLN A 19 16.30 -11.05 13.09
C GLN A 19 16.57 -9.60 13.55
N LYS A 20 17.13 -9.43 14.75
CA LYS A 20 17.62 -8.13 15.21
C LYS A 20 19.06 -7.98 14.76
N PHE A 21 19.32 -6.96 13.95
CA PHE A 21 20.67 -6.57 13.58
C PHE A 21 21.07 -5.36 14.42
N GLU A 22 22.32 -5.31 14.85
CA GLU A 22 22.88 -4.07 15.40
C GLU A 22 22.86 -3.01 14.29
N GLU A 23 22.28 -1.85 14.59
CA GLU A 23 22.23 -0.72 13.67
C GLU A 23 23.61 -0.06 13.59
N VAL A 24 24.57 -0.76 12.99
CA VAL A 24 25.94 -0.28 12.81
C VAL A 24 25.92 0.74 11.67
N ASN A 25 25.74 2.00 12.06
CA ASN A 25 25.54 3.21 11.24
C ASN A 25 24.12 3.33 10.66
N PRO A 26 23.33 4.33 11.09
CA PRO A 26 22.10 4.65 10.37
C PRO A 26 22.46 4.97 8.92
N PRO A 27 21.80 4.38 7.92
CA PRO A 27 21.94 4.82 6.54
C PRO A 27 21.66 6.32 6.51
N THR A 28 22.55 7.10 5.89
CA THR A 28 22.28 8.53 5.68
C THR A 28 20.90 8.63 5.04
N PRO A 29 19.95 9.37 5.62
CA PRO A 29 18.59 9.40 5.12
C PRO A 29 18.65 9.80 3.64
N LEU A 30 18.38 8.84 2.77
CA LEU A 30 18.35 9.07 1.33
C LEU A 30 17.20 10.03 1.11
N ARG A 31 17.54 11.30 0.90
CA ARG A 31 16.59 12.40 0.81
C ARG A 31 15.67 12.15 -0.38
N THR A 32 14.60 11.40 -0.14
CA THR A 32 13.55 11.09 -1.11
C THR A 32 12.55 12.24 -1.05
N GLY A 33 13.05 13.44 -1.35
CA GLY A 33 12.20 14.60 -1.54
C GLY A 33 11.81 14.65 -3.00
N SER A 34 10.57 14.30 -3.33
CA SER A 34 9.91 14.78 -4.55
C SER A 34 9.58 16.27 -4.38
N GLY A 35 10.62 17.09 -4.24
CA GLY A 35 10.54 18.54 -4.23
C GLY A 35 10.82 19.11 -5.63
N PRO A 36 10.71 20.44 -5.82
CA PRO A 36 10.82 21.10 -7.14
C PRO A 36 12.19 20.93 -7.82
N SER A 37 13.16 20.33 -7.13
CA SER A 37 14.46 19.97 -7.64
C SER A 37 14.36 18.77 -8.58
N ARG A 38 13.88 18.98 -9.82
CA ARG A 38 14.11 18.03 -10.91
C ARG A 38 15.63 17.88 -11.06
N LYS A 39 16.20 16.78 -10.58
CA LYS A 39 17.51 16.36 -11.09
C LYS A 39 17.29 16.09 -12.58
N LEU A 40 17.90 16.90 -13.43
CA LEU A 40 17.92 16.69 -14.87
C LEU A 40 18.45 15.26 -15.07
N LEU A 41 17.62 14.38 -15.64
CA LEU A 41 18.02 12.99 -15.90
C LEU A 41 19.27 13.06 -16.79
N THR A 42 20.41 12.72 -16.21
CA THR A 42 21.66 12.65 -16.96
C THR A 42 21.62 11.35 -17.78
N SER A 43 22.39 11.26 -18.87
CA SER A 43 22.44 10.03 -19.68
C SER A 43 22.86 8.78 -18.89
N LYS A 44 23.41 8.95 -17.68
CA LYS A 44 23.76 7.89 -16.73
C LYS A 44 22.55 7.34 -15.95
N ASP A 45 21.45 8.07 -15.90
CA ASP A 45 20.23 7.69 -15.16
C ASP A 45 19.27 6.84 -16.01
N LEU A 46 19.64 6.52 -17.27
CA LEU A 46 18.85 5.68 -18.17
C LEU A 46 18.63 4.26 -17.63
N SER A 47 19.54 3.78 -16.77
CA SER A 47 19.46 2.45 -16.15
C SER A 47 18.23 2.22 -15.28
N PHE A 48 17.52 3.28 -14.87
CA PHE A 48 16.36 3.19 -13.99
C PHE A 48 15.03 3.53 -14.70
N VAL A 49 15.04 3.71 -16.02
CA VAL A 49 13.82 3.94 -16.79
C VAL A 49 12.90 2.71 -16.64
N GLY A 50 11.66 2.94 -16.19
CA GLY A 50 10.67 1.88 -15.98
C GLY A 50 10.69 1.21 -14.59
N TYR A 51 11.57 1.62 -13.68
CA TYR A 51 11.67 1.02 -12.34
C TYR A 51 10.55 1.48 -11.37
N THR A 52 9.82 2.54 -11.72
CA THR A 52 8.69 3.01 -10.93
C THR A 52 7.48 2.12 -11.15
N TYR A 53 7.26 1.17 -10.23
CA TYR A 53 6.09 0.30 -10.22
C TYR A 53 4.95 0.84 -9.35
N LYS A 54 3.70 0.60 -9.77
CA LYS A 54 2.49 0.84 -8.97
C LYS A 54 1.62 -0.42 -8.99
N ASN A 55 1.29 -0.97 -7.82
CA ASN A 55 0.36 -2.09 -7.71
C ASN A 55 -1.09 -1.59 -7.82
N PHE A 56 -1.71 -1.75 -9.00
CA PHE A 56 -3.09 -1.33 -9.25
C PHE A 56 -4.14 -2.27 -8.68
N ASP A 57 -3.82 -3.55 -8.47
CA ASP A 57 -4.79 -4.53 -7.94
C ASP A 57 -5.05 -4.29 -6.45
N ALA A 58 -4.06 -3.75 -5.72
CA ALA A 58 -4.22 -3.29 -4.34
C ALA A 58 -5.27 -2.16 -4.19
N ILE A 59 -5.54 -1.40 -5.25
CA ILE A 59 -6.50 -0.28 -5.25
C ILE A 59 -7.93 -0.78 -5.52
N LYS A 60 -8.08 -1.82 -6.36
CA LYS A 60 -9.40 -2.34 -6.77
C LYS A 60 -10.13 -3.09 -5.66
N GLY A 61 -9.41 -3.74 -4.73
CA GLY A 61 -10.00 -4.50 -3.63
C GLY A 61 -10.75 -3.64 -2.60
N LEU A 62 -10.40 -2.34 -2.47
CA LEU A 62 -11.02 -1.42 -1.53
C LEU A 62 -12.42 -0.93 -1.98
N HIS A 63 -12.68 -0.87 -3.29
CA HIS A 63 -13.92 -0.31 -3.83
C HIS A 63 -15.15 -1.23 -3.65
N GLN A 64 -14.95 -2.52 -3.33
CA GLN A 64 -16.05 -3.46 -3.18
C GLN A 64 -16.78 -3.37 -1.82
N SER A 65 -16.20 -2.72 -0.81
CA SER A 65 -16.84 -2.57 0.51
C SER A 65 -17.75 -1.34 0.67
N GLY A 66 -17.83 -0.46 -0.34
CA GLY A 66 -18.55 0.82 -0.25
C GLY A 66 -19.97 0.88 -0.84
N ASN A 67 -20.44 -0.16 -1.55
CA ASN A 67 -21.67 -0.09 -2.35
C ASN A 67 -22.96 -0.63 -1.69
N SER A 68 -23.04 -0.69 -0.35
CA SER A 68 -24.23 -1.19 0.36
C SER A 68 -25.15 -0.10 0.96
N PHE A 69 -25.00 1.19 0.61
CA PHE A 69 -25.71 2.28 1.31
C PHE A 69 -26.59 3.22 0.48
N LEU A 70 -26.93 2.91 -0.77
CA LEU A 70 -27.91 3.72 -1.53
C LEU A 70 -29.06 2.87 -2.08
N LEU A 71 -29.91 2.37 -1.18
CA LEU A 71 -31.28 1.95 -1.52
C LEU A 71 -32.19 3.17 -1.38
N ILE A 72 -32.51 3.80 -2.52
CA ILE A 72 -33.54 4.85 -2.61
C ILE A 72 -34.92 4.18 -2.44
N PRO A 73 -35.78 4.58 -1.48
CA PRO A 73 -37.12 4.00 -1.35
C PRO A 73 -38.07 4.60 -2.40
N LYS A 74 -38.83 3.72 -3.09
CA LYS A 74 -39.89 4.12 -4.04
C LYS A 74 -41.12 4.62 -3.29
N PRO A 75 -41.82 5.67 -3.75
CA PRO A 75 -43.03 6.16 -3.09
C PRO A 75 -44.24 5.27 -3.45
N LEU A 76 -45.02 4.85 -2.46
CA LEU A 76 -46.30 4.17 -2.69
C LEU A 76 -47.45 5.18 -2.77
N LEU A 77 -48.16 5.09 -3.89
CA LEU A 77 -49.38 5.82 -4.22
C LEU A 77 -50.54 5.35 -3.31
N HIS A 78 -51.22 6.27 -2.64
CA HIS A 78 -52.41 5.97 -1.85
C HIS A 78 -53.62 5.71 -2.77
N ARG A 79 -54.29 4.56 -2.60
CA ARG A 79 -55.67 4.35 -3.08
C ARG A 79 -56.58 4.11 -1.87
N LYS A 80 -57.72 4.79 -1.92
CA LYS A 80 -58.75 5.01 -0.89
C LYS A 80 -59.29 3.75 -0.24
#